data_AF-A0A938WXB6-F1
#
_entry.id   AF-A0A938WXB6-F1
#
_cell.length_a   1.000
_cell.length_b   1.000
_cell.length_c   1.000
_cell.angle_alpha   90.00
_cell.angle_beta   90.00
_cell.angle_gamma   90.00
#
_symmetry.space_group_name_H-M   'P 1'
#
loop_
_entity.id
_entity.type
_entity.pdbx_description
1 polymer ?
#
loop_
_entity_poly.entity_id
_entity_poly.type
_entity_poly.pdbx_seq_one_letter_code
_entity_poly.pdbx_strand_id
1 'polypeptide(L)' 'MMTAMVKGPKSHKVGPPIMLTLEQIDERRKQIEAKYGTRRELEFKLNLIGLSLEERNALRELKDLDYLSDW' A
#
# COMPACT_ATOMS: atom_id res chain seq x y z
N MET A 1 -4.38 34.32 41.05
CA MET A 1 -4.30 33.98 39.62
C MET A 1 -3.95 32.51 39.49
N MET A 2 -4.73 31.71 38.76
CA MET A 2 -4.43 30.28 38.53
C MET A 2 -3.87 30.11 37.11
N THR A 3 -2.63 29.61 37.03
CA THR A 3 -1.95 29.31 35.76
C THR A 3 -2.37 27.92 35.30
N ALA A 4 -3.20 27.86 34.26
CA ALA A 4 -3.50 26.60 33.58
C ALA A 4 -2.25 26.13 32.82
N MET A 5 -1.61 25.06 33.29
CA MET A 5 -0.54 24.40 32.54
C MET A 5 -1.17 23.62 31.38
N VAL A 6 -1.06 24.17 30.16
CA VAL A 6 -1.46 23.48 28.94
C VAL A 6 -0.55 22.26 28.77
N LYS A 7 -1.13 21.07 28.90
CA LYS A 7 -0.44 19.80 28.70
C LYS A 7 -0.08 19.69 27.21
N GLY A 8 1.21 19.85 26.88
CA GLY A 8 1.70 19.74 25.51
C GLY A 8 1.38 18.38 24.86
N PRO A 9 1.46 18.27 23.51
CA PRO A 9 1.14 17.04 22.79
C PRO A 9 2.01 15.89 23.29
N LYS A 10 1.38 14.78 23.66
CA LYS A 10 2.09 13.56 24.06
C LYS A 10 2.82 13.00 22.84
N SER A 11 4.13 12.80 22.94
CA SER A 11 4.90 12.08 21.94
C SER A 11 4.33 10.65 21.81
N HIS A 12 3.86 10.31 20.61
CA HIS A 12 3.43 8.96 20.28
C HIS A 12 4.65 8.21 19.76
N LYS A 13 5.00 7.08 20.39
CA LYS A 13 6.04 6.20 19.87
C LYS A 13 5.47 5.47 18.67
N VAL A 14 5.98 5.76 17.48
CA VAL A 14 5.72 4.95 16.28
C VAL A 14 6.46 3.63 16.48
N GLY A 15 5.75 2.50 16.35
CA GLY A 15 6.35 1.17 16.44
C GLY A 15 7.35 0.92 15.28
N PRO A 16 8.16 -0.15 15.35
CA PRO A 16 9.02 -0.52 14.24
C PRO A 16 8.18 -0.82 12.98
N PRO A 17 8.70 -0.54 11.78
CA PRO A 17 8.00 -0.86 10.54
C PRO A 17 7.75 -2.36 10.44
N ILE A 18 6.53 -2.74 10.05
CA ILE A 18 6.22 -4.14 9.72
C ILE A 18 6.79 -4.39 8.32
N MET A 19 7.92 -5.11 8.24
CA MET A 19 8.47 -5.56 6.97
C MET A 19 7.73 -6.84 6.54
N LEU A 20 7.19 -6.85 5.33
CA LEU A 20 6.67 -8.08 4.74
C LEU A 20 7.85 -8.99 4.35
N THR A 21 7.71 -10.29 4.57
CA THR A 21 8.64 -11.26 4.00
C THR A 21 8.42 -11.39 2.50
N LEU A 22 9.42 -11.88 1.74
CA LEU A 22 9.26 -12.14 0.31
C LEU A 22 8.08 -13.09 0.00
N GLU A 23 7.85 -14.09 0.86
CA GLU A 23 6.71 -15.01 0.76
C GLU A 23 5.38 -14.27 0.94
N GLN A 24 5.29 -13.35 1.91
CA GLN A 24 4.09 -12.53 2.11
C GLN A 24 3.85 -11.56 0.95
N ILE A 25 4.91 -11.00 0.36
CA ILE A 25 4.83 -10.15 -0.82
C ILE A 25 4.29 -10.94 -2.01
N ASP A 26 4.80 -12.15 -2.25
CA ASP A 26 4.37 -13.00 -3.36
C ASP A 26 2.93 -13.50 -3.19
N GLU A 27 2.56 -13.95 -1.99
CA GLU A 27 1.19 -14.34 -1.67
C GLU A 27 0.22 -13.18 -1.88
N ARG A 28 0.61 -11.97 -1.44
CA ARG A 28 -0.20 -10.77 -1.63
C ARG A 28 -0.35 -10.41 -3.11
N ARG A 29 0.73 -10.48 -3.88
CA ARG A 29 0.72 -10.26 -5.34
C ARG A 29 -0.26 -11.23 -6.00
N LYS A 30 -0.15 -12.53 -5.73
CA LYS A 30 -1.04 -13.57 -6.28
C LYS A 30 -2.51 -13.31 -5.99
N GLN A 31 -2.84 -12.89 -4.77
CA GLN A 31 -4.23 -12.57 -4.40
C GLN A 31 -4.80 -11.39 -5.19
N ILE A 32 -3.99 -10.35 -5.43
CA ILE A 32 -4.40 -9.18 -6.21
C ILE A 32 -4.56 -9.57 -7.69
N GLU A 33 -3.57 -10.27 -8.24
CA GLU A 33 -3.58 -10.68 -9.65
C GLU A 33 -4.73 -11.64 -9.96
N ALA A 34 -5.06 -12.55 -9.05
CA ALA A 34 -6.20 -13.44 -9.20
C ALA A 34 -7.55 -12.70 -9.28
N LYS A 35 -7.64 -11.51 -8.69
CA LYS A 35 -8.88 -10.74 -8.62
C LYS A 35 -8.99 -9.65 -9.68
N TYR A 36 -7.90 -8.96 -9.97
CA TYR A 36 -7.89 -7.75 -10.82
C TYR A 36 -7.02 -7.87 -12.07
N GLY A 37 -6.26 -8.97 -12.20
CA GLY A 37 -5.26 -9.15 -13.25
C GLY A 37 -3.88 -8.62 -12.86
N THR A 38 -2.91 -8.93 -13.70
CA THR A 38 -1.51 -8.53 -13.56
C THR A 38 -1.32 -7.02 -13.67
N ARG A 39 -0.18 -6.52 -13.19
CA ARG A 39 0.19 -5.10 -13.33
C ARG A 39 0.10 -4.64 -14.79
N ARG A 40 0.61 -5.45 -15.71
CA ARG A 40 0.63 -5.14 -17.15
C ARG A 40 -0.77 -5.04 -17.73
N GLU A 41 -1.68 -5.93 -17.34
CA GLU A 41 -3.08 -5.91 -17.80
C GLU A 41 -3.81 -4.67 -17.28
N LEU A 42 -3.58 -4.31 -16.02
CA LEU A 42 -4.15 -3.09 -15.42
C LEU A 42 -3.58 -1.82 -16.07
N GLU A 43 -2.28 -1.75 -16.37
CA GLU A 43 -1.69 -0.62 -17.11
C GLU A 43 -2.22 -0.51 -18.53
N PHE A 44 -2.39 -1.64 -19.21
CA PHE A 44 -2.99 -1.68 -20.54
C PHE A 44 -4.44 -1.19 -20.50
N LYS A 45 -5.24 -1.68 -19.56
CA LYS A 45 -6.64 -1.26 -19.38
C LYS A 45 -6.75 0.23 -19.05
N LEU A 46 -5.88 0.74 -18.18
CA LEU A 46 -5.81 2.17 -17.84
C LEU A 46 -5.62 3.04 -19.08
N ASN A 47 -4.72 2.63 -19.99
CA ASN A 47 -4.44 3.37 -21.21
C ASN A 47 -5.56 3.29 -22.26
N LEU A 48 -6.38 2.23 -22.22
CA LEU A 48 -7.48 2.03 -23.17
C LEU A 48 -8.77 2.72 -22.76
N ILE A 49 -9.25 2.42 -21.54
CA ILE A 49 -10.61 2.75 -21.10
C ILE A 49 -10.65 3.33 -19.69
N GLY A 50 -9.52 3.38 -18.99
CA GLY A 50 -9.46 3.73 -17.57
C GLY A 50 -9.73 2.54 -16.65
N LEU A 51 -9.60 2.79 -15.34
CA LEU A 51 -9.73 1.78 -14.28
C LEU A 51 -10.83 2.17 -13.28
N SER A 52 -11.49 1.16 -12.72
CA SER A 52 -12.33 1.37 -11.53
C SER A 52 -11.49 1.89 -10.35
N LEU A 53 -12.14 2.32 -9.26
CA LEU A 53 -11.40 2.73 -8.06
C LEU A 53 -10.60 1.56 -7.47
N GLU A 54 -11.23 0.40 -7.40
CA GLU A 54 -10.65 -0.86 -6.90
C GLU A 54 -9.45 -1.29 -7.74
N GLU A 55 -9.58 -1.20 -9.07
CA GLU A 55 -8.50 -1.53 -10.00
C GLU A 55 -7.33 -0.54 -9.92
N ARG A 56 -7.60 0.75 -9.71
CA ARG A 56 -6.55 1.75 -9.45
C ARG A 56 -5.79 1.45 -8.16
N ASN A 57 -6.52 1.06 -7.12
CA ASN A 57 -5.92 0.67 -5.85
C ASN A 57 -5.07 -0.60 -6.01
N ALA A 58 -5.58 -1.59 -6.73
CA ALA A 58 -4.85 -2.82 -7.06
C ALA A 58 -3.56 -2.53 -7.85
N LEU A 59 -3.63 -1.66 -8.87
CA LEU A 59 -2.46 -1.27 -9.65
C LEU A 59 -1.40 -0.57 -8.79
N ARG A 60 -1.82 0.30 -7.87
CA ARG A 60 -0.90 0.95 -6.93
C ARG A 60 -0.26 -0.06 -5.99
N GLU A 61 -1.06 -0.96 -5.42
CA GLU A 61 -0.57 -1.99 -4.50
C GLU A 61 0.43 -2.93 -5.19
N LEU A 62 0.19 -3.34 -6.45
CA LEU A 62 1.16 -4.12 -7.22
C LEU A 62 2.48 -3.38 -7.44
N LYS A 63 2.45 -2.06 -7.70
CA LYS A 63 3.66 -1.24 -7.83
C LYS A 63 4.44 -1.13 -6.51
N ASP A 64 3.72 -1.01 -5.40
CA ASP A 64 4.33 -0.98 -4.06
C ASP A 64 4.97 -2.34 -3.74
N LEU A 65 4.31 -3.46 -4.08
CA LEU A 65 4.86 -4.81 -3.91
C LEU A 65 6.10 -5.06 -4.77
N ASP A 66 6.11 -4.58 -6.02
CA ASP A 66 7.30 -4.67 -6.89
C ASP A 66 8.49 -3.93 -6.27
N TYR A 67 8.26 -2.71 -5.78
CA TYR A 67 9.28 -1.93 -5.09
C TYR A 67 9.81 -2.66 -3.85
N LEU A 68 8.95 -3.32 -3.08
CA LEU A 68 9.34 -4.07 -1.88
C LEU A 68 10.09 -5.38 -2.19
N SER A 69 9.88 -5.98 -3.37
CA SER A 69 10.59 -7.21 -3.77
C SER A 69 12.01 -6.97 -4.30
N ASP A 70 12.36 -5.72 -4.62
CA ASP A 70 13.66 -5.35 -5.21
C ASP A 70 14.76 -5.04 -4.16
N TRP A 71 14.50 -5.23 -2.87
CA TRP A 71 15.42 -4.96 -1.73
C TRP A 71 16.08 -6.20 -1.15
#